data_AF-A0A914H6F8-F1
#
_entry.id   AF-A0A914H6F8-F1
#
_cell.length_a   1.000
_cell.length_b   1.000
_cell.length_c   1.000
_cell.angle_alpha   90.00
_cell.angle_beta   90.00
_cell.angle_gamma   90.00
#
_symmetry.space_group_name_H-M   'P 1'
#
loop_
_entity.id
_entity.type
_entity.pdbx_description
1 polymer ?
#
loop_
_entity_poly.entity_id
_entity_poly.type
_entity_poly.pdbx_seq_one_letter_code
_entity_poly.pdbx_strand_id
1 'polypeptide(L)'
;MNRLKRANKWSEAEFERIKAQSAKAKSVIDKLMKEKKISKEDYDIVYRPPHTSSVYPSNAVGAYQFIRKTLAPLVKEHKLENVPFSPKVQDFLALQLLQRRGFDDFLSGKVTLEEFARNLSMEWASIPRSADGLSYYHADGKNVARVPWSKLLDMLKEAKSPSELCGHSDDLKL
;
A
#
# COMPACT_ATOMS: atom_id res chain seq x y z
N MET A 1 -11.71 -7.31 -9.45
CA MET A 1 -12.63 -6.95 -8.34
C MET A 1 -13.85 -7.87 -8.27
N ASN A 2 -14.78 -7.92 -9.25
CA ASN A 2 -15.96 -8.81 -9.16
C ASN A 2 -15.62 -10.32 -9.06
N ARG A 3 -14.53 -10.76 -9.71
CA ARG A 3 -14.01 -12.12 -9.53
C ARG A 3 -13.51 -12.40 -8.10
N LEU A 4 -12.92 -11.39 -7.45
CA LEU A 4 -12.43 -11.46 -6.05
C LEU A 4 -13.59 -11.53 -5.07
N LYS A 5 -14.63 -10.73 -5.29
CA LYS A 5 -15.87 -10.75 -4.50
C LYS A 5 -16.47 -12.15 -4.46
N ARG A 6 -16.60 -12.80 -5.63
CA ARG A 6 -17.12 -14.18 -5.73
C ARG A 6 -16.22 -15.19 -5.02
N ALA A 7 -14.91 -15.11 -5.22
CA ALA A 7 -13.95 -16.04 -4.62
C ALA A 7 -13.89 -15.95 -3.09
N ASN A 8 -14.06 -14.74 -2.54
CA ASN A 8 -13.96 -14.47 -1.11
C ASN A 8 -15.32 -14.42 -0.40
N LYS A 9 -16.44 -14.62 -1.12
CA LYS A 9 -17.81 -14.57 -0.58
C LYS A 9 -18.14 -13.27 0.17
N TRP A 10 -17.57 -12.14 -0.25
CA TRP A 10 -17.88 -10.84 0.36
C TRP A 10 -19.29 -10.38 0.02
N SER A 11 -19.99 -9.80 1.00
CA SER A 11 -21.21 -9.05 0.76
C SER A 11 -20.94 -7.82 -0.12
N GLU A 12 -21.99 -7.23 -0.70
CA GLU A 12 -21.86 -5.98 -1.47
C GLU A 12 -21.28 -4.84 -0.63
N ALA A 13 -21.74 -4.70 0.61
CA ALA A 13 -21.28 -3.66 1.52
C ALA A 13 -19.80 -3.82 1.89
N GLU A 14 -19.36 -5.04 2.22
CA GLU A 14 -17.94 -5.33 2.47
C GLU A 14 -17.09 -5.07 1.23
N PHE A 15 -17.58 -5.46 0.06
CA PHE A 15 -16.87 -5.26 -1.19
C PHE A 15 -16.67 -3.78 -1.54
N GLU A 16 -17.72 -2.97 -1.41
CA GLU A 16 -17.62 -1.53 -1.65
C GLU A 16 -16.76 -0.83 -0.58
N ARG A 17 -16.81 -1.28 0.69
CA ARG A 17 -15.88 -0.80 1.73
C ARG A 17 -14.43 -1.11 1.37
N ILE A 18 -14.12 -2.35 0.98
CA ILE A 18 -12.76 -2.78 0.58
C ILE A 18 -12.29 -1.97 -0.63
N LYS A 19 -13.18 -1.73 -1.60
CA LYS A 19 -12.88 -0.94 -2.80
C LYS A 19 -12.60 0.53 -2.45
N ALA A 20 -13.38 1.14 -1.56
CA ALA A 20 -13.16 2.50 -1.09
C ALA A 20 -11.85 2.60 -0.27
N GLN A 21 -11.60 1.67 0.64
CA GLN A 21 -10.35 1.60 1.40
C GLN A 21 -9.15 1.37 0.48
N SER A 22 -9.29 0.52 -0.54
CA SER A 22 -8.24 0.26 -1.53
C SER A 22 -7.96 1.50 -2.39
N ALA A 23 -8.98 2.26 -2.78
CA ALA A 23 -8.79 3.52 -3.50
C ALA A 23 -8.06 4.57 -2.62
N LYS A 24 -8.43 4.65 -1.34
CA LYS A 24 -7.76 5.53 -0.37
C LYS A 24 -6.30 5.13 -0.16
N ALA A 25 -6.06 3.85 0.12
CA ALA A 25 -4.73 3.26 0.24
C ALA A 25 -3.87 3.48 -1.01
N LYS A 26 -4.45 3.25 -2.18
CA LYS A 26 -3.80 3.52 -3.46
C LYS A 26 -3.37 4.98 -3.58
N SER A 27 -4.25 5.93 -3.26
CA SER A 27 -3.90 7.36 -3.30
C SER A 27 -2.73 7.69 -2.38
N VAL A 28 -2.71 7.12 -1.17
CA VAL A 28 -1.58 7.26 -0.22
C VAL A 28 -0.30 6.74 -0.83
N ILE A 29 -0.33 5.52 -1.36
CA ILE A 29 0.88 4.89 -1.88
C ILE A 29 1.34 5.55 -3.18
N ASP A 30 0.43 5.89 -4.10
CA ASP A 30 0.74 6.62 -5.33
C ASP A 30 1.41 7.96 -5.02
N LYS A 31 0.91 8.70 -4.02
CA LYS A 31 1.56 9.92 -3.51
C LYS A 31 2.97 9.61 -3.00
N LEU A 32 3.14 8.59 -2.16
CA LEU A 32 4.45 8.17 -1.60
C LEU A 32 5.45 7.72 -2.67
N MET A 33 4.98 7.10 -3.75
CA MET A 33 5.81 6.55 -4.82
C MET A 33 6.16 7.60 -5.88
N LYS A 34 5.23 8.49 -6.24
CA LYS A 34 5.44 9.55 -7.25
C LYS A 34 6.55 10.52 -6.83
N GLU A 35 6.75 10.74 -5.53
CA GLU A 35 7.79 11.63 -5.03
C GLU A 35 9.20 11.03 -5.02
N LYS A 36 9.35 9.71 -5.21
CA LYS A 36 10.65 9.01 -5.17
C LYS A 36 11.29 8.74 -6.54
N LYS A 37 10.71 9.24 -7.65
CA LYS A 37 11.13 8.98 -9.06
C LYS A 37 11.70 7.57 -9.28
N ILE A 38 10.83 6.58 -9.23
CA ILE A 38 10.98 5.28 -9.89
C ILE A 38 10.18 5.39 -11.19
N SER A 39 10.78 5.12 -12.36
CA SER A 39 10.19 5.46 -13.66
C SER A 39 9.04 4.51 -14.04
N LYS A 40 8.04 5.05 -14.74
CA LYS A 40 6.77 4.38 -15.11
C LYS A 40 6.98 3.12 -15.96
N GLU A 41 8.15 2.97 -16.56
CA GLU A 41 8.51 1.90 -17.49
C GLU A 41 8.88 0.57 -16.80
N ASP A 42 9.09 0.54 -15.48
CA ASP A 42 9.26 -0.69 -14.69
C ASP A 42 7.91 -1.34 -14.26
N TYR A 43 6.78 -0.73 -14.60
CA TYR A 43 5.46 -1.01 -14.02
C TYR A 43 4.59 -1.99 -14.82
N ASP A 44 4.93 -2.29 -16.08
CA ASP A 44 3.98 -2.85 -17.05
C ASP A 44 4.31 -4.27 -17.53
N ILE A 45 4.81 -5.13 -16.63
CA ILE A 45 4.85 -6.57 -16.88
C ILE A 45 3.60 -7.21 -16.27
N VAL A 46 2.69 -7.66 -17.14
CA VAL A 46 1.62 -8.61 -16.78
C VAL A 46 2.28 -9.86 -16.21
N TYR A 47 2.37 -9.92 -14.89
CA TYR A 47 3.06 -11.00 -14.21
C TYR A 47 2.13 -12.22 -14.15
N ARG A 48 2.46 -13.27 -14.91
CA ARG A 48 2.09 -14.65 -14.53
C ARG A 48 2.95 -14.97 -13.30
N PRO A 49 2.39 -15.35 -12.13
CA PRO A 49 3.18 -15.54 -10.91
C PRO A 49 4.44 -16.36 -11.22
N PRO A 50 5.64 -15.90 -10.83
CA PRO A 50 6.87 -16.48 -11.35
C PRO A 50 6.97 -17.92 -10.86
N HIS A 51 7.37 -18.81 -11.76
CA HIS A 51 7.99 -20.05 -11.33
C HIS A 51 9.16 -19.73 -10.41
N THR A 52 9.35 -20.60 -9.43
CA THR A 52 9.98 -20.34 -8.14
C THR A 52 11.51 -20.16 -8.16
N SER A 53 12.09 -19.63 -9.22
CA SER A 53 13.53 -19.33 -9.33
C SER A 53 13.76 -18.11 -10.22
N SER A 54 14.31 -17.04 -9.65
CA SER A 54 14.83 -15.88 -10.39
C SER A 54 16.27 -15.65 -9.95
N VAL A 55 17.14 -15.38 -10.92
CA VAL A 55 18.60 -15.21 -10.81
C VAL A 55 18.98 -13.78 -10.40
N TYR A 56 18.03 -12.86 -10.26
CA TYR A 56 18.30 -11.46 -9.90
C TYR A 56 18.34 -11.24 -8.37
N PRO A 57 19.26 -10.40 -7.87
CA PRO A 57 19.42 -10.11 -6.44
C PRO A 57 18.28 -9.28 -5.84
N SER A 58 17.49 -8.58 -6.67
CA SER A 58 16.21 -7.97 -6.28
C SER A 58 15.08 -8.64 -7.03
N ASN A 59 14.12 -9.20 -6.29
CA ASN A 59 12.95 -9.92 -6.82
C ASN A 59 11.65 -9.15 -6.57
N ALA A 60 11.74 -7.81 -6.50
CA ALA A 60 10.59 -6.93 -6.33
C ALA A 60 9.81 -6.82 -7.66
N VAL A 61 8.47 -6.94 -7.60
CA VAL A 61 7.61 -6.91 -8.79
C VAL A 61 6.40 -5.98 -8.58
N GLY A 62 5.89 -5.45 -9.69
CA GLY A 62 4.69 -4.60 -9.71
C GLY A 62 4.90 -3.19 -9.15
N ALA A 63 3.83 -2.39 -9.22
CA ALA A 63 3.83 -0.97 -8.88
C ALA A 63 4.25 -0.68 -7.43
N TYR A 64 3.98 -1.64 -6.53
CA TYR A 64 4.23 -1.53 -5.11
C TYR A 64 5.50 -2.27 -4.66
N GLN A 65 6.33 -2.73 -5.60
CA GLN A 65 7.63 -3.38 -5.34
C GLN A 65 7.54 -4.58 -4.40
N PHE A 66 6.56 -5.48 -4.62
CA PHE A 66 6.40 -6.66 -3.79
C PHE A 66 7.55 -7.63 -4.00
N ILE A 67 8.28 -7.96 -2.93
CA ILE A 67 9.24 -9.06 -2.96
C ILE A 67 8.54 -10.40 -2.76
N ARG A 68 9.12 -11.47 -3.32
CA ARG A 68 8.51 -12.81 -3.28
C ARG A 68 8.13 -13.30 -1.89
N LYS A 69 8.97 -13.05 -0.86
CA LYS A 69 8.70 -13.47 0.52
C LYS A 69 7.45 -12.82 1.11
N THR A 70 7.06 -11.66 0.59
CA THR A 70 5.84 -10.93 0.97
C THR A 70 4.66 -11.30 0.07
N LEU A 71 4.91 -11.38 -1.26
CA LEU A 71 3.85 -11.62 -2.25
C LEU A 71 3.25 -13.02 -2.17
N ALA A 72 4.08 -14.07 -2.05
CA ALA A 72 3.59 -15.45 -2.12
C ALA A 72 2.62 -15.80 -0.97
N PRO A 73 2.89 -15.43 0.30
CA PRO A 73 1.92 -15.62 1.38
C PRO A 73 0.62 -14.84 1.17
N LEU A 74 0.69 -13.59 0.71
CA LEU A 74 -0.52 -12.78 0.44
C LEU A 74 -1.39 -13.38 -0.66
N VAL A 75 -0.77 -13.81 -1.77
CA VAL A 75 -1.49 -14.46 -2.88
C VAL A 75 -2.20 -15.71 -2.38
N LYS A 76 -1.55 -16.52 -1.54
CA LYS A 76 -2.13 -17.74 -0.95
C LYS A 76 -3.27 -17.42 0.02
N GLU A 77 -3.06 -16.46 0.92
CA GLU A 77 -4.07 -16.05 1.92
C GLU A 77 -5.37 -15.59 1.27
N HIS A 78 -5.28 -14.83 0.18
CA HIS A 78 -6.44 -14.28 -0.52
C HIS A 78 -6.89 -15.12 -1.73
N LYS A 79 -6.34 -16.33 -1.90
CA LYS A 79 -6.72 -17.31 -2.94
C LYS A 79 -6.60 -16.75 -4.36
N LEU A 80 -5.48 -16.08 -4.65
CA LEU A 80 -5.22 -15.35 -5.90
C LEU A 80 -4.26 -16.07 -6.85
N GLU A 81 -3.90 -17.32 -6.58
CA GLU A 81 -2.89 -18.09 -7.33
C GLU A 81 -3.21 -18.18 -8.83
N ASN A 82 -4.49 -18.20 -9.17
CA ASN A 82 -5.01 -18.29 -10.55
C ASN A 82 -5.63 -16.97 -11.04
N VAL A 83 -5.31 -15.86 -10.38
CA VAL A 83 -5.79 -14.52 -10.73
C VAL A 83 -4.63 -13.72 -11.33
N PRO A 84 -4.80 -13.08 -12.50
CA PRO A 84 -3.76 -12.24 -13.08
C PRO A 84 -3.33 -11.12 -12.13
N PHE A 85 -2.02 -10.83 -12.07
CA PHE A 85 -1.43 -9.77 -11.24
C PHE A 85 -1.66 -8.36 -11.83
N SER A 86 -2.92 -8.08 -12.16
CA SER A 86 -3.40 -6.82 -12.72
C SER A 86 -3.23 -5.65 -11.72
N PRO A 87 -3.24 -4.39 -12.18
CA PRO A 87 -3.17 -3.22 -11.29
C PRO A 87 -4.17 -3.26 -10.13
N LYS A 88 -5.41 -3.71 -10.36
CA LYS A 88 -6.43 -3.84 -9.30
C LYS A 88 -6.09 -4.90 -8.24
N VAL A 89 -5.40 -5.97 -8.64
CA VAL A 89 -4.93 -7.00 -7.70
C VAL A 89 -3.74 -6.49 -6.91
N GLN A 90 -2.86 -5.73 -7.55
CA GLN A 90 -1.75 -5.05 -6.89
C GLN A 90 -2.27 -4.05 -5.84
N ASP A 91 -3.25 -3.21 -6.19
CA ASP A 91 -3.91 -2.25 -5.29
C ASP A 91 -4.54 -2.97 -4.08
N PHE A 92 -5.21 -4.09 -4.32
CA PHE A 92 -5.80 -4.91 -3.27
C PHE A 92 -4.72 -5.47 -2.33
N LEU A 93 -3.67 -6.09 -2.85
CA LEU A 93 -2.59 -6.68 -2.05
C LEU A 93 -1.81 -5.61 -1.27
N ALA A 94 -1.65 -4.42 -1.84
CA ALA A 94 -1.01 -3.30 -1.16
C ALA A 94 -1.85 -2.80 0.03
N LEU A 95 -3.18 -2.74 -0.12
CA LEU A 95 -4.08 -2.47 1.00
C LEU A 95 -3.92 -3.53 2.11
N GLN A 96 -3.81 -4.81 1.76
CA GLN A 96 -3.63 -5.88 2.76
C GLN A 96 -2.34 -5.68 3.58
N LEU A 97 -1.25 -5.22 2.94
CA LEU A 97 -0.03 -4.85 3.65
C LEU A 97 -0.21 -3.65 4.57
N LEU A 98 -0.90 -2.60 4.12
CA LEU A 98 -1.22 -1.45 4.97
C LEU A 98 -2.05 -1.87 6.19
N GLN A 99 -3.06 -2.71 6.00
CA GLN A 99 -3.89 -3.23 7.09
C GLN A 99 -3.06 -4.02 8.11
N ARG A 100 -2.15 -4.88 7.65
CA ARG A 100 -1.20 -5.59 8.52
C ARG A 100 -0.26 -4.66 9.30
N ARG A 101 -0.04 -3.43 8.83
CA ARG A 101 0.76 -2.39 9.50
C ARG A 101 -0.05 -1.42 10.35
N GLY A 102 -1.34 -1.71 10.55
CA GLY A 102 -2.21 -0.94 11.45
C GLY A 102 -2.94 0.21 10.77
N PHE A 103 -3.23 0.11 9.47
CA PHE A 103 -3.95 1.19 8.75
C PHE A 103 -5.33 1.49 9.34
N ASP A 104 -6.11 0.47 9.70
CA ASP A 104 -7.43 0.67 10.31
C ASP A 104 -7.31 1.28 11.73
N ASP A 105 -6.26 0.90 12.48
CA ASP A 105 -5.95 1.47 13.79
C ASP A 105 -5.45 2.92 13.68
N PHE A 106 -4.68 3.24 12.65
CA PHE A 106 -4.26 4.59 12.33
C PHE A 106 -5.45 5.50 11.98
N LEU A 107 -6.36 5.00 11.12
CA LEU A 107 -7.57 5.72 10.75
C LEU A 107 -8.49 5.97 11.94
N SER A 108 -8.62 4.99 12.85
CA SER A 108 -9.41 5.11 14.08
C SER A 108 -8.70 5.87 15.21
N GLY A 109 -7.42 6.22 15.04
CA GLY A 109 -6.63 6.96 16.02
C GLY A 109 -6.06 6.12 17.18
N LYS A 110 -6.17 4.78 17.10
CA LYS A 110 -5.56 3.86 18.08
C LYS A 110 -4.04 3.77 17.93
N VAL A 111 -3.54 3.91 16.70
CA VAL A 111 -2.11 4.01 16.38
C VAL A 111 -1.81 5.45 16.00
N THR A 112 -0.71 5.99 16.55
CA THR A 112 -0.30 7.37 16.27
C THR A 112 0.20 7.52 14.83
N LEU A 113 0.29 8.75 14.35
CA LEU A 113 0.81 9.04 13.00
C LEU A 113 2.25 8.54 12.84
N GLU A 114 3.10 8.82 13.82
CA GLU A 114 4.51 8.45 13.85
C GLU A 114 4.68 6.94 13.97
N GLU A 115 3.86 6.28 14.78
CA GLU A 115 3.89 4.82 14.92
C GLU A 115 3.46 4.13 13.61
N PHE A 116 2.40 4.63 12.97
CA PHE A 116 1.99 4.11 11.66
C PHE A 116 3.08 4.35 10.61
N ALA A 117 3.67 5.55 10.55
CA ALA A 117 4.79 5.86 9.66
C ALA A 117 5.99 4.93 9.87
N ARG A 118 6.34 4.62 11.12
CA ARG A 118 7.36 3.62 11.44
C ARG A 118 6.96 2.23 10.95
N ASN A 119 5.73 1.80 11.15
CA ASN A 119 5.26 0.48 10.69
C ASN A 119 5.32 0.35 9.17
N LEU A 120 5.05 1.43 8.42
CA LEU A 120 5.18 1.45 6.95
C LEU A 120 6.62 1.20 6.48
N SER A 121 7.62 1.71 7.21
CA SER A 121 9.04 1.49 6.89
C SER A 121 9.46 0.02 6.91
N MET A 122 8.69 -0.84 7.58
CA MET A 122 8.92 -2.28 7.61
C MET A 122 8.45 -2.99 6.33
N GLU A 123 7.57 -2.39 5.53
CA GLU A 123 7.16 -2.94 4.23
C GLU A 123 7.96 -2.34 3.07
N TRP A 124 8.19 -1.02 3.11
CA TRP A 124 8.86 -0.31 2.02
C TRP A 124 10.16 0.31 2.52
N ALA A 125 11.27 -0.27 2.10
CA ALA A 125 12.62 0.15 2.49
C ALA A 125 12.97 1.60 2.10
N SER A 126 12.21 2.17 1.17
CA SER A 126 12.39 3.57 0.78
C SER A 126 11.79 4.53 1.82
N ILE A 127 10.92 4.09 2.72
CA ILE A 127 10.29 4.93 3.75
C ILE A 127 11.22 5.03 4.98
N PRO A 128 11.43 6.24 5.53
CA PRO A 128 12.21 6.41 6.76
C PRO A 128 11.50 5.77 7.96
N ARG A 129 12.26 5.15 8.87
CA ARG A 129 11.74 4.55 10.11
C ARG A 129 11.45 5.59 11.20
N SER A 130 12.12 6.74 11.14
CA SER A 130 12.02 7.82 12.11
C SER A 130 12.59 9.13 11.56
N ALA A 131 12.65 10.16 12.40
CA ALA A 131 13.27 11.45 12.09
C ALA A 131 14.77 11.37 11.75
N ASP A 132 15.45 10.27 12.10
CA ASP A 132 16.84 10.00 11.70
C ASP A 132 17.03 9.83 10.17
N GLY A 133 15.93 9.71 9.42
CA GLY A 133 15.95 9.56 7.97
C GLY A 133 16.49 8.20 7.50
N LEU A 134 16.70 7.25 8.41
CA LEU A 134 17.21 5.91 8.07
C LEU A 134 16.06 4.99 7.66
N SER A 135 16.33 4.05 6.76
CA SER A 135 15.35 2.97 6.48
C SER A 135 15.29 2.00 7.65
N TYR A 136 14.19 1.26 7.77
CA TYR A 136 14.10 0.16 8.74
C TYR A 136 15.23 -0.87 8.54
N TYR A 137 15.66 -1.03 7.29
CA TYR A 137 16.65 -2.02 6.87
C TYR A 137 18.07 -1.44 6.78
N HIS A 138 18.34 -0.23 7.28
CA HIS A 138 19.60 0.49 7.07
C HIS A 138 20.87 -0.33 7.40
N ALA A 139 20.79 -1.21 8.40
CA ALA A 139 21.89 -2.09 8.80
C ALA A 139 22.38 -3.05 7.70
N ASP A 140 21.60 -3.28 6.64
CA ASP A 140 21.99 -4.13 5.51
C ASP A 140 22.90 -3.43 4.49
N GLY A 141 23.14 -2.11 4.65
CA GLY A 141 24.00 -1.30 3.78
C GLY A 141 23.50 -1.13 2.35
N LYS A 142 22.33 -1.67 2.00
CA LYS A 142 21.76 -1.66 0.63
C LYS A 142 20.51 -0.80 0.54
N ASN A 143 19.76 -0.72 1.63
CA ASN A 143 18.48 -0.03 1.68
C ASN A 143 18.58 1.38 2.28
N VAL A 144 18.20 2.37 1.49
CA VAL A 144 18.24 3.79 1.89
C VAL A 144 16.85 4.38 1.80
N ALA A 145 16.43 5.06 2.86
CA ALA A 145 15.19 5.82 2.84
C ALA A 145 15.37 7.07 1.98
N ARG A 146 14.34 7.38 1.18
CA ARG A 146 14.39 8.42 0.14
C ARG A 146 13.38 9.55 0.33
N VAL A 147 12.60 9.51 1.41
CA VAL A 147 11.59 10.54 1.73
C VAL A 147 11.95 11.13 3.09
N PRO A 148 11.94 12.46 3.25
CA PRO A 148 12.09 13.10 4.55
C PRO A 148 10.97 12.67 5.51
N TRP A 149 11.30 12.47 6.79
CA TRP A 149 10.34 12.06 7.80
C TRP A 149 9.16 13.02 7.93
N SER A 150 9.42 14.34 7.98
CA SER A 150 8.37 15.37 8.04
C SER A 150 7.39 15.26 6.88
N LYS A 151 7.92 15.10 5.66
CA LYS A 151 7.11 14.96 4.45
C LYS A 151 6.22 13.71 4.49
N LEU A 152 6.75 12.58 4.96
CA LEU A 152 5.96 11.37 5.18
C LEU A 152 4.79 11.63 6.15
N LEU A 153 5.05 12.28 7.28
CA LEU A 153 4.01 12.60 8.26
C LEU A 153 2.92 13.49 7.65
N ASP A 154 3.29 14.51 6.86
CA ASP A 154 2.33 15.41 6.22
C ASP A 154 1.44 14.69 5.21
N MET A 155 2.01 13.79 4.40
CA MET A 155 1.24 12.96 3.46
C MET A 155 0.25 12.04 4.17
N LEU A 156 0.65 11.46 5.30
CA LEU A 156 -0.21 10.59 6.11
C LEU A 156 -1.31 11.39 6.82
N LYS A 157 -1.04 12.62 7.26
CA LYS A 157 -2.06 13.53 7.81
C LYS A 157 -3.10 13.88 6.75
N GLU A 158 -2.65 14.30 5.57
CA GLU A 158 -3.53 14.64 4.44
C GLU A 158 -4.40 13.44 4.05
N ALA A 159 -3.83 12.24 4.07
CA ALA A 159 -4.57 11.01 3.83
C ALA A 159 -5.61 10.68 4.92
N LYS A 160 -5.33 11.06 6.17
CA LYS A 160 -6.24 10.81 7.30
C LYS A 160 -7.41 11.79 7.29
N SER A 161 -7.17 13.07 7.00
CA SER A 161 -8.20 14.12 6.92
C SER A 161 -9.04 14.01 5.64
N PRO A 162 -10.33 13.63 5.71
CA PRO A 162 -11.20 13.71 4.56
C PRO A 162 -11.86 15.09 4.51
N SER A 163 -11.32 15.97 3.68
CA SER A 163 -12.06 17.06 3.02
C SER A 163 -11.43 17.13 1.62
N GLU A 164 -12.07 16.78 0.49
CA GLU A 164 -13.39 17.17 0.00
C GLU A 164 -13.90 16.20 -1.10
N LEU A 165 -14.59 15.09 -0.79
CA LEU A 165 -15.25 14.29 -1.86
C LEU A 165 -16.59 13.63 -1.44
N CYS A 166 -17.29 14.14 -0.43
CA CYS A 166 -18.69 13.77 -0.21
C CYS A 166 -19.43 14.87 0.59
N GLY A 167 -20.47 15.47 -0.01
CA GLY A 167 -21.50 16.22 0.70
C GLY A 167 -21.35 17.74 0.71
N HIS A 168 -21.66 18.40 -0.42
CA HIS A 168 -22.22 19.75 -0.38
C HIS A 168 -23.68 19.60 0.06
N SER A 169 -23.93 19.77 1.37
CA SER A 169 -25.27 19.95 1.93
C SER A 169 -25.20 20.93 3.10
N ASP A 170 -24.73 22.14 2.80
CA ASP A 170 -24.95 23.30 3.66
C ASP A 170 -25.96 24.21 2.95
N ASP A 171 -27.24 23.83 3.02
CA ASP A 171 -28.36 24.74 2.85
C ASP A 171 -29.39 24.40 3.92
N LEU A 172 -29.16 24.93 5.13
CA LEU A 172 -30.17 25.13 6.17
C LEU A 172 -29.76 26.30 7.07
N LYS A 173 -29.87 27.51 6.52
CA LYS A 173 -30.29 28.75 7.20
C LYS A 173 -31.07 29.51 6.11
N LEU A 174 -32.39 29.69 6.20
CA LEU A 174 -33.19 30.31 7.27
C LEU A 174 -34.58 29.68 7.34
#